data_AF-A0AAD2ZQH0-F1
#
_entry.id   AF-A0AAD2ZQH0-F1
#
_cell.length_a   1.000
_cell.length_b   1.000
_cell.length_c   1.000
_cell.angle_alpha   90.00
_cell.angle_beta   90.00
_cell.angle_gamma   90.00
#
_symmetry.space_group_name_H-M   'P 1'
#
loop_
_entity.id
_entity.type
_entity.pdbx_description
1 polymer ?
#
loop_
_entity_poly.entity_id
_entity_poly.type
_entity_poly.pdbx_seq_one_letter_code
_entity_poly.pdbx_strand_id
1 'polypeptide(L)' 'MVALNTPKFTGAPIPFGGWKQSGLGREGSKHGLAEYMELKYVCVGGL' A
#
# COMPACT_ATOMS: atom_id res chain seq x y z
N MET A 1 3.45 5.19 9.96
CA MET A 1 2.91 4.14 10.86
C MET A 1 3.19 4.53 12.29
N VAL A 2 2.35 4.10 13.23
CA VAL A 2 2.54 4.38 14.66
C VAL A 2 2.21 3.11 15.44
N ALA A 3 3.09 2.71 16.35
CA ALA A 3 2.85 1.64 17.31
C ALA A 3 2.55 2.26 18.68
N LEU A 4 1.56 1.74 19.41
CA LEU A 4 1.18 2.24 20.74
C LEU A 4 1.33 1.12 21.77
N ASN A 5 2.20 1.32 22.76
CA ASN A 5 2.44 0.39 23.88
C ASN A 5 2.77 -1.07 23.47
N THR A 6 3.27 -1.30 22.25
CA THR A 6 3.69 -2.61 21.75
C THR A 6 4.86 -2.48 20.77
N PRO A 7 5.86 -3.38 20.81
CA PRO A 7 6.96 -3.37 19.85
C PRO A 7 6.58 -4.02 18.50
N LYS A 8 5.52 -4.82 18.45
CA LYS A 8 5.13 -5.56 17.24
C LYS A 8 4.14 -4.73 16.42
N PHE A 9 4.62 -4.11 15.35
CA PHE A 9 3.78 -3.33 14.42
C PHE A 9 4.12 -3.58 12.93
N THR A 10 4.91 -4.63 12.65
CA THR A 10 5.33 -5.02 11.30
C THR A 10 4.72 -6.37 10.90
N GLY A 11 4.66 -6.64 9.61
CA GLY A 11 4.21 -7.91 9.05
C GLY A 11 3.52 -7.74 7.70
N ALA A 12 3.31 -8.86 7.00
CA ALA A 12 2.70 -8.89 5.66
C ALA A 12 1.37 -8.11 5.52
N PRO A 13 0.43 -8.09 6.49
CA PRO A 13 -0.83 -7.37 6.32
C PRO A 13 -0.73 -5.86 6.58
N ILE A 14 0.40 -5.34 7.06
CA ILE A 14 0.55 -3.95 7.50
C ILE A 14 1.24 -3.11 6.41
N PRO A 15 0.68 -1.95 6.01
CA PRO A 15 1.33 -1.08 5.03
C PRO A 15 2.57 -0.41 5.65
N PHE A 16 3.73 -0.62 5.04
CA PHE A 16 5.02 -0.08 5.47
C PHE A 16 5.55 0.99 4.51
N GLY A 17 6.23 2.02 5.02
CA GLY A 17 6.84 3.07 4.19
C GLY A 17 7.02 4.41 4.90
N GLY A 18 7.63 5.38 4.21
CA GLY A 18 7.96 6.70 4.73
C GLY A 18 6.87 7.77 4.59
N TRP A 19 7.27 9.01 4.88
CA TRP A 19 6.54 10.24 4.58
C TRP A 19 7.56 11.35 4.31
N LYS A 20 7.29 12.23 3.34
CA LYS A 20 8.21 13.28 2.89
C LYS A 20 9.56 12.69 2.43
N GLN A 21 10.67 13.17 2.99
CA GLN A 21 12.03 12.77 2.61
C GLN A 21 12.35 11.32 3.01
N SER A 22 11.55 10.68 3.86
CA SER A 22 11.70 9.26 4.20
C SER A 22 11.16 8.32 3.11
N GLY A 23 10.62 8.86 2.01
CA GLY A 23 10.12 8.09 0.86
C GLY A 23 8.62 8.29 0.59
N LEU A 24 8.21 7.84 -0.60
CA LEU A 24 6.84 7.82 -1.09
C LEU A 24 6.40 6.36 -1.35
N GLY A 25 5.10 6.15 -1.45
CA GLY A 25 4.52 4.81 -1.65
C GLY A 25 4.44 3.96 -0.38
N ARG A 26 3.94 2.74 -0.53
CA ARG A 26 3.81 1.75 0.55
C ARG A 26 4.18 0.35 0.06
N GLU A 27 4.75 -0.45 0.95
CA GLU A 27 5.01 -1.88 0.78
C GLU A 27 4.12 -2.70 1.73
N GLY A 28 3.89 -3.99 1.40
CA GLY A 28 3.03 -4.87 2.20
C GLY A 28 1.56 -4.45 2.22
N SER A 29 0.74 -5.20 2.97
CA SER A 29 -0.74 -5.10 2.98
C SER A 29 -1.38 -5.23 1.60
N LYS A 30 -2.66 -4.88 1.50
CA LYS A 30 -3.36 -4.72 0.22
C LYS A 30 -2.82 -3.54 -0.62
N HIS A 31 -2.12 -2.59 0.01
CA HIS A 31 -1.64 -1.38 -0.66
C HIS A 31 -0.34 -1.59 -1.42
N GLY A 32 0.52 -2.53 -1.00
CA GLY A 32 1.86 -2.69 -1.56
C GLY A 32 1.85 -3.04 -3.04
N LEU A 33 0.85 -3.81 -3.47
CA LEU A 33 0.69 -4.17 -4.87
C LEU A 33 0.29 -3.00 -5.78
N ALA A 34 -0.27 -1.92 -5.24
CA ALA A 34 -0.64 -0.75 -6.03
C ALA A 34 0.57 -0.01 -6.60
N GLU A 35 1.75 -0.13 -6.00
CA GLU A 35 3.01 0.44 -6.53
C GLU A 35 3.52 -0.31 -7.78
N TYR A 36 3.00 -1.52 -8.04
CA TYR A 36 3.43 -2.40 -9.15
C TYR A 36 2.32 -2.66 -10.18
N MET A 37 1.16 -2.03 -10.01
CA MET A 37 0.00 -2.21 -10.90
C MET A 37 -0.48 -0.88 -11.45
N GLU A 38 -0.99 -0.90 -12.67
CA GLU A 38 -1.63 0.26 -13.29
C GLU A 38 -3.14 0.06 -13.36
N LEU A 39 -3.88 1.13 -13.04
CA LEU A 39 -5.33 1.14 -13.19
C LEU A 39 -5.69 1.19 -14.68
N LYS A 40 -6.48 0.21 -15.12
CA LYS A 40 -7.01 0.16 -16.48
C LYS A 40 -8.54 0.13 -16.45
N TYR A 41 -9.15 1.18 -16.98
CA TYR A 41 -10.59 1.21 -17.22
C TYR A 41 -10.94 0.51 -18.54
N VAL A 42 -11.96 -0.34 -18.52
CA VAL A 42 -12.49 -1.01 -19.71
C VAL A 42 -14.01 -0.83 -19.73
N CYS A 43 -14.50 -0.11 -20.73
CA CYS A 43 -15.94 0.00 -21.03
C CYS A 43 -16.28 -0.98 -22.15
N VAL A 44 -17.00 -2.05 -21.82
CA VAL A 44 -17.47 -3.00 -22.81
C VAL A 44 -18.85 -2.53 -23.29
N GLY A 45 -18.94 -2.10 -24.54
CA GLY A 45 -20.22 -1.72 -25.17
C GLY A 45 -20.97 -2.93 -25.73
N GLY A 46 -22.27 -2.74 -26.03
CA GLY A 46 -23.09 -3.75 -26.72
C GLY A 46 -23.85 -4.74 -25.81
N LEU A 47 -24.23 -4.32 -24.60
CA LEU A 47 -25.23 -5.00 -23.75
C LEU A 47 -26.61 -4.37 -23.93
#